data_AF-A0A3E1KAV8-F1
#
_entry.id   AF-A0A3E1KAV8-F1
#
_cell.length_a   1.000
_cell.length_b   1.000
_cell.length_c   1.000
_cell.angle_alpha   90.00
_cell.angle_beta   90.00
_cell.angle_gamma   90.00
#
_symmetry.space_group_name_H-M   'P 1'
#
loop_
_entity.id
_entity.type
_entity.pdbx_description
1 polymer ?
#
loop_
_entity_poly.entity_id
_entity_poly.type
_entity_poly.pdbx_seq_one_letter_code
_entity_poly.pdbx_strand_id
1 'polypeptide(L)'
;MTSEFKKWTYGLAFMFAGSVLIIGTLLMINRLASGPDSQELAKQTSFSVEKRPEPPPRKVVKQERPEPRRSRDINPPMVDLDTSLSGIDMGIPGVSADDLGSLRDELLGDTQDVVMTDDSVDQPPRPTRQTPLPYPASARKQGVEGYVVLSLLISAAGEIEKVQVLESNPVGLFEDAAVQGVQNWRFDPAQYQGRNVRVWAKQRIRFDLS
;
A
#
# COMPACT_ATOMS: atom_id res chain seq x y z
N MET A 1 67.14 -2.41 24.82
CA MET A 1 66.13 -2.08 23.78
C MET A 1 65.15 -3.23 23.46
N THR A 2 65.08 -4.33 24.23
CA THR A 2 64.29 -5.52 23.87
C THR A 2 63.00 -5.73 24.68
N SER A 3 62.78 -5.00 25.78
CA SER A 3 61.61 -5.18 26.64
C SER A 3 60.33 -4.53 26.11
N GLU A 4 60.45 -3.34 25.51
CA GLU A 4 59.29 -2.58 25.00
C GLU A 4 58.67 -3.23 23.75
N PHE A 5 59.49 -3.80 22.87
CA PHE A 5 59.02 -4.53 21.68
C PHE A 5 58.27 -5.82 22.06
N LYS A 6 58.67 -6.47 23.16
CA LYS A 6 57.99 -7.67 23.66
C LYS A 6 56.59 -7.34 24.19
N LYS A 7 56.42 -6.22 24.91
CA LYS A 7 55.10 -5.77 25.40
C LYS A 7 54.16 -5.43 24.25
N TRP A 8 54.67 -4.78 23.20
CA TRP A 8 53.86 -4.44 22.03
C TRP A 8 53.43 -5.67 21.22
N THR A 9 54.32 -6.66 21.08
CA THR A 9 53.97 -7.93 20.41
C THR A 9 52.96 -8.76 21.21
N TYR A 10 53.03 -8.78 22.54
CA TYR A 10 51.98 -9.40 23.36
C TYR A 10 50.64 -8.66 23.25
N GLY A 11 50.65 -7.32 23.22
CA GLY A 11 49.44 -6.52 23.00
C GLY A 11 48.79 -6.80 21.64
N LEU A 12 49.59 -6.85 20.58
CA LEU A 12 49.11 -7.17 19.23
C LEU A 12 48.54 -8.60 19.17
N ALA A 13 49.25 -9.58 19.75
CA ALA A 13 48.79 -10.97 19.82
C ALA A 13 47.45 -11.11 20.57
N PHE A 14 47.27 -10.36 21.66
CA PHE A 14 46.02 -10.37 22.43
C PHE A 14 44.85 -9.74 21.65
N MET A 15 45.10 -8.66 20.91
CA MET A 15 44.08 -8.05 20.04
C MET A 15 43.64 -8.99 18.91
N PHE A 16 44.58 -9.70 18.26
CA PHE A 16 44.25 -10.68 17.24
C PHE A 16 43.48 -11.87 17.83
N ALA A 17 43.92 -12.41 18.97
CA ALA A 17 43.23 -13.50 19.65
C ALA A 17 41.79 -13.10 20.06
N GLY A 18 41.60 -11.89 20.58
CA GLY A 18 40.29 -11.36 20.94
C GLY A 18 39.38 -11.18 19.72
N SER A 19 39.91 -10.63 18.61
CA SER A 19 39.15 -10.46 17.36
C SER A 19 38.68 -11.79 16.78
N VAL A 20 39.57 -12.80 16.74
CA VAL A 20 39.23 -14.15 16.28
C VAL A 20 38.17 -14.79 17.19
N LEU A 21 38.23 -14.57 18.49
CA LEU A 21 37.24 -15.08 19.44
C LEU A 21 35.86 -14.42 19.24
N ILE A 22 35.81 -13.11 19.03
CA ILE A 22 34.56 -12.38 18.76
C ILE A 22 33.94 -12.84 17.44
N ILE A 23 34.73 -12.88 16.36
CA ILE A 23 34.25 -13.31 15.03
C ILE A 23 33.83 -14.78 15.07
N GLY A 24 34.58 -15.64 15.76
CA GLY A 24 34.23 -17.04 15.96
C GLY A 24 32.91 -17.21 16.71
N THR A 25 32.68 -16.42 17.75
CA THR A 25 31.42 -16.43 18.52
C THR A 25 30.24 -15.93 17.68
N LEU A 26 30.46 -14.87 16.87
CA LEU A 26 29.43 -14.33 15.98
C LEU A 26 29.05 -15.33 14.90
N LEU A 27 30.03 -16.01 14.29
CA LEU A 27 29.78 -17.08 13.31
C LEU A 27 29.12 -18.30 13.96
N MET A 28 29.48 -18.63 15.20
CA MET A 28 28.83 -19.71 15.94
C MET A 28 27.36 -19.37 16.22
N ILE A 29 27.05 -18.16 16.69
CA ILE A 29 25.66 -17.72 16.89
C ILE A 29 24.90 -17.71 15.57
N ASN A 30 25.50 -17.24 14.48
CA ASN A 30 24.85 -17.24 13.16
C ASN A 30 24.62 -18.67 12.62
N ARG A 31 25.49 -19.63 12.98
CA ARG A 31 25.34 -21.04 12.57
C ARG A 31 24.41 -21.83 13.48
N LEU A 32 24.27 -21.43 14.75
CA LEU A 32 23.38 -22.02 15.74
C LEU A 32 22.01 -21.33 15.80
N ALA A 33 21.89 -20.15 15.17
CA ALA A 33 20.62 -19.54 14.80
C ALA A 33 19.98 -20.34 13.67
N SER A 34 19.63 -21.58 13.96
CA SER A 34 18.55 -22.26 13.29
C SER A 34 17.36 -21.32 13.39
N GLY A 35 16.90 -20.80 12.24
CA GLY A 35 15.61 -20.10 12.18
C GLY A 35 14.54 -20.95 12.87
N PRO A 36 13.49 -20.34 13.45
CA PRO A 36 12.54 -21.03 14.30
C PRO A 36 12.10 -22.35 13.67
N ASP A 37 12.29 -23.43 14.43
CA ASP A 37 11.99 -24.79 14.02
C ASP A 37 10.53 -24.82 13.51
N SER A 38 10.35 -25.08 12.22
CA SER A 38 9.04 -25.01 11.55
C SER A 38 8.03 -26.01 12.14
N GLN A 39 8.49 -26.92 13.01
CA GLN A 39 7.66 -27.85 13.76
C GLN A 39 7.00 -27.25 15.01
N GLU A 40 7.50 -26.16 15.59
CA GLU A 40 6.83 -25.50 16.72
C GLU A 40 5.65 -24.63 16.24
N LEU A 41 5.76 -24.05 15.04
CA LEU A 41 4.68 -23.32 14.39
C LEU A 41 3.51 -24.23 13.99
N ALA A 42 3.79 -25.48 13.59
CA ALA A 42 2.77 -26.45 13.19
C ALA A 42 2.02 -27.09 14.37
N LYS A 43 2.60 -27.08 15.59
CA LYS A 43 1.97 -27.69 16.78
C LYS A 43 0.99 -26.76 17.51
N GLN A 44 0.99 -25.46 17.23
CA GLN A 44 0.03 -24.52 17.82
C GLN A 44 -1.23 -24.25 16.97
N THR A 45 -1.43 -24.96 15.86
CA THR A 45 -2.68 -24.89 15.07
C THR A 45 -3.49 -26.19 15.15
N SER A 46 -3.61 -26.77 16.34
CA SER A 46 -4.70 -27.72 16.63
C SER A 46 -5.79 -27.04 17.44
N PHE A 47 -6.45 -26.05 16.83
CA PHE A 47 -7.85 -25.85 17.13
C PHE A 47 -8.57 -27.09 16.59
N SER A 48 -8.76 -28.09 17.44
CA SER A 48 -9.76 -29.11 17.20
C SER A 48 -11.10 -28.38 17.19
N VAL A 49 -11.55 -28.03 15.99
CA VAL A 49 -12.93 -27.62 15.75
C VAL A 49 -13.75 -28.86 16.02
N GLU A 50 -14.18 -29.02 17.28
CA GLU A 50 -15.37 -29.78 17.60
C GLU A 50 -16.44 -29.23 16.67
N LYS A 51 -16.83 -30.02 15.65
CA LYS A 51 -17.94 -29.71 14.75
C LYS A 51 -19.16 -29.54 15.65
N ARG A 52 -19.42 -28.30 16.06
CA ARG A 52 -20.64 -27.97 16.77
C ARG A 52 -21.75 -28.35 15.80
N PRO A 53 -22.65 -29.30 16.14
CA PRO A 53 -23.74 -29.66 15.26
C PRO A 53 -24.46 -28.36 14.89
N GLU A 54 -24.59 -28.13 13.59
CA GLU A 54 -25.25 -26.94 13.07
C GLU A 54 -26.62 -26.82 13.74
N PRO A 55 -26.94 -25.68 14.40
CA PRO A 55 -28.25 -25.52 14.98
C PRO A 55 -29.29 -25.69 13.86
N PRO A 56 -30.42 -26.36 14.12
CA PRO A 56 -31.43 -26.63 13.11
C PRO A 56 -31.80 -25.33 12.41
N PRO A 57 -32.01 -25.36 11.07
CA PRO A 57 -32.20 -24.15 10.28
C PRO A 57 -33.30 -23.33 10.93
N ARG A 58 -32.89 -22.19 11.52
CA ARG A 58 -33.83 -21.26 12.12
C ARG A 58 -34.70 -20.82 10.97
N LYS A 59 -35.96 -21.27 10.94
CA LYS A 59 -36.96 -20.77 9.99
C LYS A 59 -36.78 -19.27 10.00
N VAL A 60 -36.30 -18.74 8.89
CA VAL A 60 -36.23 -17.30 8.66
C VAL A 60 -37.68 -16.89 8.76
N VAL A 61 -38.09 -16.40 9.93
CA VAL A 61 -39.25 -15.53 10.01
C VAL A 61 -38.81 -14.40 9.11
N LYS A 62 -39.24 -14.48 7.86
CA LYS A 62 -39.15 -13.43 6.88
C LYS A 62 -39.81 -12.29 7.61
N GLN A 63 -38.99 -11.43 8.23
CA GLN A 63 -39.45 -10.14 8.65
C GLN A 63 -39.96 -9.56 7.35
N GLU A 64 -41.29 -9.54 7.19
CA GLU A 64 -41.92 -8.66 6.24
C GLU A 64 -41.28 -7.33 6.53
N ARG A 65 -40.38 -6.94 5.63
CA ARG A 65 -39.76 -5.64 5.62
C ARG A 65 -40.94 -4.70 5.84
N PRO A 66 -41.01 -3.97 6.97
CA PRO A 66 -42.11 -3.06 7.17
C PRO A 66 -42.14 -2.21 5.91
N GLU A 67 -43.28 -2.21 5.22
CA GLU A 67 -43.48 -1.38 4.05
C GLU A 67 -42.89 -0.02 4.39
N PRO A 68 -42.07 0.58 3.50
CA PRO A 68 -41.46 1.85 3.79
C PRO A 68 -42.62 2.79 4.11
N ARG A 69 -42.80 3.09 5.39
CA ARG A 69 -43.67 4.16 5.82
C ARG A 69 -43.14 5.33 5.05
N ARG A 70 -43.93 5.80 4.08
CA ARG A 70 -43.75 7.04 3.37
C ARG A 70 -43.48 8.08 4.44
N SER A 71 -42.20 8.32 4.69
CA SER A 71 -41.74 9.31 5.65
C SER A 71 -42.33 10.58 5.12
N ARG A 72 -43.21 11.21 5.92
CA ARG A 72 -43.68 12.56 5.65
C ARG A 72 -42.46 13.38 5.27
N ASP A 73 -42.53 14.03 4.12
CA ASP A 73 -41.65 15.14 3.79
C ASP A 73 -41.73 16.13 4.95
N ILE A 74 -40.77 16.03 5.86
CA ILE A 74 -40.34 17.15 6.66
C ILE A 74 -39.04 17.52 5.99
N ASN A 75 -39.10 18.47 5.05
CA ASN A 75 -37.91 19.18 4.63
C ASN A 75 -37.40 19.91 5.88
N PRO A 76 -36.30 19.49 6.52
CA PRO A 76 -35.66 20.39 7.47
C PRO A 76 -35.26 21.64 6.68
N PRO A 77 -35.46 22.86 7.21
CA PRO A 77 -34.76 24.00 6.65
C PRO A 77 -33.27 23.65 6.74
N MET A 78 -32.62 23.50 5.58
CA MET A 78 -31.17 23.47 5.52
C MET A 78 -30.72 24.80 6.16
N VAL A 79 -30.01 24.70 7.27
CA VAL A 79 -29.21 25.83 7.73
C VAL A 79 -28.07 25.90 6.73
N ASP A 80 -28.17 26.82 5.77
CA ASP A 80 -27.07 27.17 4.87
C ASP A 80 -25.92 27.72 5.73
N LEU A 81 -24.95 26.87 6.08
CA LEU A 81 -23.71 27.33 6.70
C LEU A 81 -22.87 28.19 5.72
N ASP A 82 -23.30 28.30 4.47
CA ASP A 82 -22.69 29.14 3.44
C ASP A 82 -23.11 30.61 3.58
N THR A 83 -24.24 30.90 4.23
CA THR A 83 -24.76 32.27 4.36
C THR A 83 -24.26 33.02 5.60
N SER A 84 -23.52 32.34 6.49
CA SER A 84 -23.07 32.94 7.77
C SER A 84 -21.56 33.15 7.89
N LEU A 85 -20.75 32.81 6.88
CA LEU A 85 -19.35 33.25 6.77
C LEU A 85 -19.11 34.30 5.67
N SER A 86 -20.13 34.66 4.89
CA SER A 86 -20.04 35.72 3.88
C SER A 86 -20.04 37.15 4.46
N GLY A 87 -19.86 37.29 5.78
CA GLY A 87 -19.97 38.55 6.52
C GLY A 87 -18.83 38.84 7.49
N ILE A 88 -17.68 38.17 7.37
CA ILE A 88 -16.46 38.64 8.03
C ILE A 88 -15.80 39.64 7.09
N ASP A 89 -16.28 40.89 7.15
CA ASP A 89 -15.48 42.05 6.79
C ASP A 89 -14.38 42.19 7.86
N MET A 90 -13.34 41.35 7.76
CA MET A 90 -12.05 41.64 8.40
C MET A 90 -11.57 42.91 7.71
N GLY A 91 -11.93 44.09 8.25
CA GLY A 91 -11.78 45.43 7.66
C GLY A 91 -10.35 45.83 7.26
N ILE A 92 -9.76 45.07 6.35
CA ILE A 92 -8.46 45.26 5.75
C ILE A 92 -8.75 45.66 4.30
N PRO A 93 -8.78 46.97 4.00
CA PRO A 93 -9.06 47.44 2.66
C PRO A 93 -7.97 46.93 1.70
N GLY A 94 -8.38 46.16 0.69
CA GLY A 94 -7.53 45.73 -0.42
C GLY A 94 -7.33 44.22 -0.59
N VAL A 95 -7.76 43.37 0.35
CA VAL A 95 -7.64 41.91 0.25
C VAL A 95 -8.96 41.28 -0.19
N SER A 96 -8.97 40.71 -1.39
CA SER A 96 -10.11 39.98 -1.95
C SER A 96 -10.05 38.51 -1.56
N ALA A 97 -11.18 37.78 -1.54
CA ALA A 97 -11.19 36.34 -1.24
C ALA A 97 -10.32 35.51 -2.21
N ASP A 98 -10.25 35.92 -3.48
CA ASP A 98 -9.34 35.37 -4.50
C ASP A 98 -7.87 35.64 -4.16
N ASP A 99 -7.56 36.87 -3.71
CA ASP A 99 -6.26 37.29 -3.21
C ASP A 99 -5.98 36.78 -1.80
N LEU A 100 -6.86 35.96 -1.22
CA LEU A 100 -6.53 35.13 -0.08
C LEU A 100 -6.27 33.70 -0.52
N GLY A 101 -6.78 33.25 -1.67
CA GLY A 101 -6.61 31.91 -2.24
C GLY A 101 -5.21 31.68 -2.81
N SER A 102 -4.66 32.66 -3.50
CA SER A 102 -3.33 32.60 -4.12
C SER A 102 -2.20 32.48 -3.08
N LEU A 103 -2.28 33.21 -1.95
CA LEU A 103 -1.22 33.19 -0.94
C LEU A 103 -1.30 31.97 -0.02
N ARG A 104 -2.43 31.24 0.03
CA ARG A 104 -2.45 29.89 0.62
C ARG A 104 -1.69 28.92 -0.28
N ASP A 105 -1.92 29.00 -1.59
CA ASP A 105 -1.26 28.13 -2.58
C ASP A 105 0.26 28.39 -2.60
N GLU A 106 0.67 29.65 -2.42
CA GLU A 106 2.08 30.05 -2.33
C GLU A 106 2.73 29.72 -0.98
N LEU A 107 1.98 29.72 0.13
CA LEU A 107 2.50 29.40 1.48
C LEU A 107 2.45 27.90 1.84
N LEU A 108 1.51 27.13 1.27
CA LEU A 108 1.34 25.70 1.56
C LEU A 108 2.07 24.82 0.54
N GLY A 109 2.55 25.39 -0.56
CA GLY A 109 3.11 24.65 -1.69
C GLY A 109 1.99 23.99 -2.50
N ASP A 110 2.19 23.94 -3.82
CA ASP A 110 1.23 23.41 -4.80
C ASP A 110 0.66 22.06 -4.34
N THR A 111 -0.58 22.08 -3.85
CA THR A 111 -1.27 20.89 -3.30
C THR A 111 -1.52 19.82 -4.37
N GLN A 112 -1.23 20.12 -5.64
CA GLN A 112 -1.22 19.17 -6.75
C GLN A 112 -0.09 18.14 -6.66
N ASP A 113 0.97 18.38 -5.89
CA ASP A 113 2.10 17.44 -5.76
C ASP A 113 2.05 16.57 -4.49
N VAL A 114 0.98 16.67 -3.69
CA VAL A 114 0.78 15.78 -2.54
C VAL A 114 0.30 14.42 -3.04
N VAL A 115 1.23 13.47 -3.13
CA VAL A 115 0.91 12.08 -3.50
C VAL A 115 0.13 11.42 -2.37
N MET A 116 -1.15 11.13 -2.61
CA MET A 116 -2.01 10.46 -1.65
C MET A 116 -1.90 8.94 -1.73
N THR A 117 -2.25 8.26 -0.65
CA THR A 117 -2.41 6.81 -0.60
C THR A 117 -3.86 6.43 -0.87
N ASP A 118 -4.12 5.25 -1.44
CA ASP A 118 -5.47 4.75 -1.74
C ASP A 118 -6.45 4.83 -0.54
N ASP A 119 -5.95 4.65 0.69
CA ASP A 119 -6.79 4.66 1.90
C ASP A 119 -7.26 6.06 2.33
N SER A 120 -6.69 7.13 1.75
CA SER A 120 -6.98 8.52 2.13
C SER A 120 -7.86 9.27 1.14
N VAL A 121 -8.28 8.62 0.05
CA VAL A 121 -9.15 9.24 -0.98
C VAL A 121 -10.61 8.85 -0.77
N ASP A 122 -11.53 9.75 -1.14
CA ASP A 122 -12.97 9.47 -1.03
C ASP A 122 -13.43 8.47 -2.10
N GLN A 123 -12.82 8.57 -3.29
CA GLN A 123 -13.05 7.64 -4.39
C GLN A 123 -11.71 7.10 -4.91
N PRO A 124 -11.49 5.77 -4.84
CA PRO A 124 -10.28 5.15 -5.37
C PRO A 124 -10.30 5.15 -6.90
N PRO A 125 -9.13 5.07 -7.55
CA PRO A 125 -9.03 5.08 -9.00
C PRO A 125 -9.61 3.78 -9.58
N ARG A 126 -10.34 3.88 -10.71
CA ARG A 126 -11.01 2.72 -11.33
C ARG A 126 -10.44 2.46 -12.71
N PRO A 127 -10.12 1.20 -13.07
CA PRO A 127 -9.61 0.92 -14.41
C PRO A 127 -10.70 1.11 -15.47
N THR A 128 -10.46 1.99 -16.43
CA THR A 128 -11.39 2.30 -17.54
C THR A 128 -10.97 1.56 -18.81
N ARG A 129 -9.66 1.40 -19.03
CA ARG A 129 -9.11 0.62 -20.15
C ARG A 129 -7.99 -0.28 -19.64
N GLN A 130 -8.20 -1.58 -19.78
CA GLN A 130 -7.21 -2.61 -19.48
C GLN A 130 -6.86 -3.35 -20.76
N THR A 131 -5.66 -3.11 -21.28
CA THR A 131 -5.14 -3.87 -22.41
C THR A 131 -4.61 -5.22 -21.90
N PRO A 132 -4.90 -6.34 -22.58
CA PRO A 132 -4.34 -7.64 -22.22
C PRO A 132 -2.81 -7.59 -22.15
N LEU A 133 -2.23 -8.20 -21.12
CA LEU A 133 -0.79 -8.27 -20.99
C LEU A 133 -0.22 -9.41 -21.84
N PRO A 134 0.89 -9.20 -22.55
CA PRO A 134 1.55 -10.27 -23.27
C PRO A 134 2.14 -11.27 -22.27
N TYR A 135 1.86 -12.56 -22.48
CA TYR A 135 2.46 -13.62 -21.67
C TYR A 135 3.96 -13.76 -21.99
N PRO A 136 4.87 -13.78 -20.99
CA PRO A 136 6.30 -13.93 -21.23
C PRO A 136 6.65 -15.22 -21.97
N ALA A 137 7.45 -15.13 -23.04
CA ALA A 137 7.84 -16.31 -23.81
C ALA A 137 8.67 -17.32 -22.99
N SER A 138 9.47 -16.84 -22.04
CA SER A 138 10.22 -17.66 -21.08
C SER A 138 9.28 -18.50 -20.20
N ALA A 139 8.30 -17.86 -19.57
CA ALA A 139 7.30 -18.53 -18.72
C ALA A 139 6.44 -19.51 -19.53
N ARG A 140 6.05 -19.14 -20.77
CA ARG A 140 5.26 -20.02 -21.65
C ARG A 140 6.02 -21.29 -22.02
N LYS A 141 7.30 -21.19 -22.35
CA LYS A 141 8.15 -22.35 -22.66
C LYS A 141 8.30 -23.30 -21.47
N GLN A 142 8.27 -22.75 -20.25
CA GLN A 142 8.42 -23.52 -19.02
C GLN A 142 7.08 -24.04 -18.46
N GLY A 143 5.94 -23.61 -19.01
CA GLY A 143 4.62 -24.00 -18.51
C GLY A 143 4.34 -23.47 -17.10
N VAL A 144 4.95 -22.34 -16.73
CA VAL A 144 4.86 -21.77 -15.38
C VAL A 144 3.85 -20.66 -15.37
N GLU A 145 2.94 -20.68 -14.40
CA GLU A 145 1.96 -19.63 -14.09
C GLU A 145 2.40 -18.82 -12.87
N GLY A 146 1.78 -17.66 -12.65
CA GLY A 146 2.19 -16.80 -11.55
C GLY A 146 1.36 -15.55 -11.36
N TYR A 147 1.89 -14.64 -10.54
CA TYR A 147 1.31 -13.33 -10.34
C TYR A 147 2.37 -12.26 -10.07
N VAL A 148 2.00 -11.01 -10.31
CA VAL A 148 2.77 -9.82 -9.96
C VAL A 148 1.85 -8.83 -9.26
N VAL A 149 2.31 -8.24 -8.16
CA VAL A 149 1.66 -7.14 -7.46
C VAL A 149 2.45 -5.87 -7.78
N LEU A 150 1.76 -4.90 -8.37
CA LEU A 150 2.30 -3.60 -8.76
C LEU A 150 1.73 -2.49 -7.88
N SER A 151 2.53 -1.46 -7.63
CA SER A 151 2.10 -0.15 -7.17
C SER A 151 2.12 0.79 -8.37
N LEU A 152 0.99 1.41 -8.68
CA LEU A 152 0.80 2.30 -9.82
C LEU A 152 0.56 3.72 -9.30
N LEU A 153 1.36 4.68 -9.75
CA LEU A 153 1.10 6.10 -9.50
C LEU A 153 0.18 6.60 -10.61
N ILE A 154 -1.07 6.89 -10.25
CA ILE A 154 -2.10 7.35 -11.17
C ILE A 154 -2.24 8.86 -11.00
N SER A 155 -2.13 9.60 -12.11
CA SER A 155 -2.26 11.06 -12.13
C SER A 155 -3.72 11.50 -11.97
N ALA A 156 -3.93 12.80 -11.71
CA ALA A 156 -5.26 13.41 -11.68
C ALA A 156 -6.00 13.34 -13.05
N ALA A 157 -5.27 13.02 -14.13
CA ALA A 157 -5.83 12.77 -15.46
C ALA A 157 -6.14 11.28 -15.72
N GLY A 158 -5.84 10.38 -14.78
CA GLY A 158 -6.08 8.95 -14.94
C GLY A 158 -5.02 8.19 -15.73
N GLU A 159 -3.84 8.80 -15.92
CA GLU A 159 -2.70 8.17 -16.58
C GLU A 159 -1.73 7.58 -15.56
N ILE A 160 -1.04 6.50 -15.93
CA ILE A 160 0.00 5.93 -15.08
C ILE A 160 1.32 6.68 -15.33
N GLU A 161 1.84 7.34 -14.30
CA GLU A 161 3.10 8.06 -14.36
C GLU A 161 4.29 7.20 -13.91
N LYS A 162 4.06 6.31 -12.93
CA LYS A 162 5.12 5.47 -12.35
C LYS A 162 4.57 4.09 -12.00
N VAL A 163 5.42 3.08 -12.19
CA VAL A 163 5.12 1.68 -11.86
C VAL A 163 6.23 1.15 -10.97
N GLN A 164 5.85 0.46 -9.89
CA GLN A 164 6.77 -0.25 -9.01
C GLN A 164 6.29 -1.68 -8.79
N VAL A 165 7.21 -2.64 -8.83
CA VAL A 165 6.91 -4.02 -8.48
C VAL A 165 7.03 -4.16 -6.97
N LEU A 166 5.96 -4.58 -6.31
CA LEU A 166 5.92 -4.83 -4.87
C LEU A 166 6.25 -6.29 -4.56
N GLU A 167 5.68 -7.20 -5.34
CA GLU A 167 5.81 -8.64 -5.14
C GLU A 167 5.63 -9.35 -6.48
N SER A 168 6.32 -10.47 -6.66
CA SER A 168 6.14 -11.34 -7.81
C SER A 168 6.37 -12.78 -7.40
N ASN A 169 5.64 -13.68 -8.05
CA ASN A 169 5.86 -15.10 -7.89
C ASN A 169 5.52 -15.86 -9.18
N PRO A 170 6.46 -16.66 -9.70
CA PRO A 170 7.90 -16.66 -9.43
C PRO A 170 8.62 -15.34 -9.80
N VAL A 171 9.73 -15.08 -9.13
CA VAL A 171 10.57 -13.89 -9.36
C VAL A 171 11.37 -14.03 -10.66
N GLY A 172 11.42 -12.95 -11.44
CA GLY A 172 12.22 -12.78 -12.66
C GLY A 172 11.56 -13.26 -13.95
N LEU A 173 10.29 -13.67 -13.91
CA LEU A 173 9.57 -14.23 -15.07
C LEU A 173 8.47 -13.31 -15.61
N PHE A 174 7.79 -12.56 -14.75
CA PHE A 174 6.53 -11.88 -15.09
C PHE A 174 6.61 -10.36 -14.93
N GLU A 175 7.61 -9.84 -14.22
CA GLU A 175 7.75 -8.45 -13.82
C GLU A 175 7.85 -7.52 -15.03
N ASP A 176 8.73 -7.81 -15.97
CA ASP A 176 8.93 -6.98 -17.16
C ASP A 176 7.66 -6.91 -18.01
N ALA A 177 7.01 -8.07 -18.23
CA ALA A 177 5.76 -8.13 -18.97
C ALA A 177 4.64 -7.38 -18.25
N ALA A 178 4.58 -7.48 -16.91
CA ALA A 178 3.65 -6.75 -16.08
C ALA A 178 3.84 -5.24 -16.23
N VAL A 179 5.08 -4.75 -16.05
CA VAL A 179 5.43 -3.33 -16.13
C VAL A 179 5.15 -2.75 -17.51
N GLN A 180 5.54 -3.44 -18.58
CA GLN A 180 5.31 -2.97 -19.96
C GLN A 180 3.82 -3.00 -20.33
N GLY A 181 3.08 -4.03 -19.87
CA GLY A 181 1.67 -4.19 -20.18
C GLY A 181 0.79 -3.12 -19.54
N VAL A 182 1.07 -2.74 -18.29
CA VAL A 182 0.25 -1.75 -17.57
C VAL A 182 0.43 -0.32 -18.05
N GLN A 183 1.55 0.04 -18.70
CA GLN A 183 1.78 1.42 -19.16
C GLN A 183 0.67 1.96 -20.08
N ASN A 184 0.01 1.07 -20.83
CA ASN A 184 -1.06 1.42 -21.75
C ASN A 184 -2.46 1.42 -21.11
N TRP A 185 -2.55 1.14 -19.82
CA TRP A 185 -3.81 1.18 -19.10
C TRP A 185 -4.24 2.62 -18.86
N ARG A 186 -5.55 2.80 -18.68
CA ARG A 186 -6.14 4.08 -18.29
C ARG A 186 -7.12 3.87 -17.15
N PHE A 187 -7.15 4.83 -16.26
CA PHE A 187 -7.97 4.83 -15.06
C PHE A 187 -8.86 6.06 -15.06
N ASP A 188 -10.02 5.93 -14.43
CA ASP A 188 -10.74 7.06 -13.87
C ASP A 188 -9.95 7.53 -12.63
N PRO A 189 -9.56 8.81 -12.55
CA PRO A 189 -8.72 9.31 -11.48
C PRO A 189 -9.40 9.19 -10.11
N ALA A 190 -8.57 9.08 -9.07
CA ALA A 190 -9.07 9.15 -7.71
C ALA A 190 -9.57 10.55 -7.37
N GLN A 191 -10.58 10.63 -6.52
CA GLN A 191 -11.12 11.90 -6.04
C GLN A 191 -10.95 12.02 -4.52
N TYR A 192 -10.51 13.20 -4.10
CA TYR A 192 -10.47 13.62 -2.71
C TYR A 192 -11.10 15.01 -2.61
N GLN A 193 -12.11 15.15 -1.73
CA GLN A 193 -12.88 16.38 -1.54
C GLN A 193 -13.45 16.95 -2.85
N GLY A 194 -13.87 16.07 -3.76
CA GLY A 194 -14.42 16.44 -5.07
C GLY A 194 -13.39 16.93 -6.09
N ARG A 195 -12.09 16.83 -5.80
CA ARG A 195 -11.00 17.14 -6.73
C ARG A 195 -10.25 15.88 -7.13
N ASN A 196 -9.83 15.82 -8.40
CA ASN A 196 -9.00 14.73 -8.88
C ASN A 196 -7.60 14.84 -8.27
N VAL A 197 -7.08 13.75 -7.72
CA VAL A 197 -5.79 13.72 -7.04
C VAL A 197 -4.90 12.61 -7.58
N ARG A 198 -3.58 12.81 -7.46
CA ARG A 198 -2.58 11.80 -7.77
C ARG A 198 -2.49 10.80 -6.61
N VAL A 199 -2.57 9.50 -6.92
CA VAL A 199 -2.64 8.45 -5.90
C VAL A 199 -1.79 7.22 -6.27
N TRP A 200 -1.25 6.55 -5.25
CA TRP A 200 -0.70 5.20 -5.41
C TRP A 200 -1.80 4.14 -5.24
N ALA A 201 -2.00 3.32 -6.27
CA ALA A 201 -2.94 2.19 -6.25
C ALA A 201 -2.20 0.85 -6.36
N LYS A 202 -2.63 -0.14 -5.58
CA LYS A 202 -2.08 -1.50 -5.63
C LYS A 202 -2.89 -2.36 -6.60
N GLN A 203 -2.22 -2.96 -7.58
CA GLN A 203 -2.85 -3.85 -8.55
C GLN A 203 -2.16 -5.21 -8.58
N ARG A 204 -2.93 -6.29 -8.37
CA ARG A 204 -2.45 -7.66 -8.59
C ARG A 204 -2.84 -8.13 -9.98
N ILE A 205 -1.89 -8.71 -10.70
CA ILE A 205 -2.04 -9.28 -12.04
C ILE A 205 -1.71 -10.76 -11.95
N ARG A 206 -2.58 -11.61 -12.48
CA ARG A 206 -2.35 -13.05 -12.59
C ARG A 206 -2.00 -13.39 -14.04
N PHE A 207 -1.05 -14.31 -14.21
CA PHE A 207 -0.66 -14.86 -15.49
C PHE A 207 -1.01 -16.34 -15.49
N ASP A 208 -1.99 -16.72 -16.32
CA ASP A 208 -2.45 -18.09 -16.55
C ASP A 208 -2.15 -18.55 -17.99
N LEU A 209 -1.94 -19.85 -18.16
CA LEU A 209 -1.74 -20.51 -19.44
C LEU A 209 -3.08 -20.96 -19.98
N SER A 210 -3.80 -20.03 -20.60
CA SER A 210 -5.00 -20.32 -21.41
C SER A 210 -4.66 -21.06 -22.69
#